data_AF-A0A8S2QEG0-F1
#
_entry.id   AF-A0A8S2QEG0-F1
#
_cell.length_a   1.000
_cell.length_b   1.000
_cell.length_c   1.000
_cell.angle_alpha   90.00
_cell.angle_beta   90.00
_cell.angle_gamma   90.00
#
_symmetry.space_group_name_H-M   'P 1'
#
loop_
_entity.id
_entity.type
_entity.pdbx_description
1 polymer ?
#
loop_
_entity_poly.entity_id
_entity_poly.type
_entity_poly.pdbx_seq_one_letter_code
_entity_poly.pdbx_strand_id
1 'polypeptide(L)'
;MSKGIATLFRNRFGQVDELKKQVSLTFHEFVFIDVPVGNCAFITVGDRCIFYLVTKEKYFHKPTMATLESSLHVMRDLCIKNNVHRLAMPRIGCGLDKLNWDQVSRLIQRVFAEDDIEITIYSI
;
A
#
# COMPACT_ATOMS: atom_id res chain seq x y z
N MET A 1 -8.93 5.34 -7.36
CA MET A 1 -9.58 4.18 -6.70
C MET A 1 -11.01 3.96 -7.22
N SER A 2 -11.19 3.69 -8.53
CA SER A 2 -12.52 3.60 -9.16
C SER A 2 -12.88 2.21 -9.71
N LYS A 3 -11.98 1.22 -9.61
CA LYS A 3 -12.22 -0.16 -10.08
C LYS A 3 -11.60 -1.19 -9.11
N GLY A 4 -12.18 -2.39 -9.06
CA GLY A 4 -11.68 -3.54 -8.29
C GLY A 4 -11.75 -3.35 -6.77
N ILE A 5 -10.85 -4.00 -6.03
CA ILE A 5 -10.76 -3.91 -4.57
C ILE A 5 -10.58 -2.47 -4.07
N ALA A 6 -9.96 -1.59 -4.88
CA ALA A 6 -9.81 -0.18 -4.54
C ALA A 6 -11.17 0.55 -4.42
N THR A 7 -12.19 0.15 -5.16
CA THR A 7 -13.56 0.68 -5.00
C THR A 7 -14.20 0.21 -3.71
N LEU A 8 -14.01 -1.06 -3.35
CA LEU A 8 -14.52 -1.61 -2.09
C LEU A 8 -13.90 -0.89 -0.88
N PHE A 9 -12.58 -0.65 -0.90
CA PHE A 9 -11.91 0.11 0.15
C PHE A 9 -12.40 1.55 0.24
N ARG A 10 -12.54 2.23 -0.90
CA ARG A 10 -13.12 3.58 -0.95
C ARG A 10 -14.52 3.62 -0.33
N ASN A 11 -15.38 2.66 -0.66
CA ASN A 11 -16.77 2.64 -0.18
C ASN A 11 -16.86 2.25 1.30
N ARG A 12 -15.99 1.34 1.77
CA ARG A 12 -16.03 0.79 3.13
C ARG A 12 -15.36 1.67 4.17
N PHE A 13 -14.21 2.25 3.81
CA PHE A 13 -13.40 3.04 4.74
C PHE A 13 -13.52 4.55 4.48
N GLY A 14 -14.13 4.95 3.35
CA GLY A 14 -14.35 6.35 3.04
C GLY A 14 -13.05 7.15 3.00
N GLN A 15 -13.09 8.39 3.49
CA GLN A 15 -11.91 9.19 3.81
C GLN A 15 -10.94 9.39 2.63
N VAL A 16 -11.43 9.40 1.39
CA VAL A 16 -10.57 9.69 0.21
C VAL A 16 -9.93 11.06 0.33
N ASP A 17 -10.63 12.03 0.91
CA ASP A 17 -10.07 13.36 1.17
C ASP A 17 -9.09 13.35 2.34
N GLU A 18 -9.24 12.44 3.31
CA GLU A 18 -8.23 12.21 4.35
C GLU A 18 -7.00 11.51 3.78
N LEU A 19 -7.15 10.51 2.92
CA LEU A 19 -6.10 9.90 2.10
C LEU A 19 -5.31 10.91 1.27
N LYS A 20 -6.03 11.81 0.58
CA LYS A 20 -5.41 12.95 -0.10
C LYS A 20 -4.72 13.90 0.88
N LYS A 21 -5.14 13.95 2.14
CA LYS A 21 -4.46 14.68 3.23
C LYS A 21 -3.35 13.87 3.89
N GLN A 22 -3.33 12.54 3.84
CA GLN A 22 -2.32 11.64 4.45
C GLN A 22 -1.13 11.38 3.51
N VAL A 23 -1.25 11.85 2.28
CA VAL A 23 -0.17 12.43 1.47
C VAL A 23 0.56 13.58 2.24
N SER A 24 0.12 13.93 3.45
CA SER A 24 0.67 14.93 4.37
C SER A 24 0.28 14.65 5.83
N LEU A 25 0.75 13.59 6.51
CA LEU A 25 0.62 13.56 7.99
C LEU A 25 1.82 12.87 8.66
N THR A 26 2.92 13.60 8.76
CA THR A 26 3.64 13.62 10.05
C THR A 26 2.95 14.71 10.88
N PHE A 27 2.61 14.38 12.12
CA PHE A 27 2.18 15.27 13.21
C PHE A 27 2.00 16.76 12.86
N HIS A 28 0.75 17.23 12.93
CA HIS A 28 0.44 18.62 13.28
C HIS A 28 1.02 19.72 12.38
N GLU A 29 1.13 19.52 11.07
CA GLU A 29 1.17 20.63 10.11
C GLU A 29 0.82 20.14 8.71
N PHE A 30 -0.06 20.89 8.04
CA PHE A 30 -0.59 20.60 6.71
C PHE A 30 0.49 20.97 5.68
N VAL A 31 1.10 19.98 5.02
CA VAL A 31 2.09 20.17 3.95
C VAL A 31 1.75 19.23 2.79
N PHE A 32 1.01 19.73 1.79
CA PHE A 32 0.79 19.03 0.51
C PHE A 32 2.14 18.60 -0.10
N ILE A 33 2.50 17.32 0.02
CA ILE A 33 3.65 16.72 -0.67
C ILE A 33 3.12 15.54 -1.47
N ASP A 34 3.09 15.66 -2.80
CA ASP A 34 2.85 14.51 -3.68
C ASP A 34 3.72 13.32 -3.25
N VAL A 35 3.09 12.22 -2.81
CA VAL A 35 3.81 10.99 -2.47
C VAL A 35 4.33 10.39 -3.77
N PRO A 36 5.66 10.32 -3.98
CA PRO A 36 6.21 9.93 -5.26
C PRO A 36 5.93 8.46 -5.55
N VAL A 37 5.99 8.09 -6.83
CA VAL A 37 5.92 6.70 -7.26
C VAL A 37 7.06 5.90 -6.60
N GLY A 38 6.73 4.70 -6.10
CA GLY A 38 7.65 3.88 -5.33
C GLY A 38 7.58 4.11 -3.82
N ASN A 39 6.63 4.93 -3.35
CA ASN A 39 6.45 5.22 -1.93
C ASN A 39 5.12 4.62 -1.42
N CYS A 40 4.85 4.71 -0.12
CA CYS A 40 3.66 4.19 0.52
C CYS A 40 3.09 5.25 1.48
N ALA A 41 1.80 5.56 1.31
CA ALA A 41 1.05 6.31 2.32
C ALA A 41 0.33 5.33 3.24
N PHE A 42 -0.02 5.76 4.45
CA PHE A 42 -0.87 4.97 5.34
C PHE A 42 -1.85 5.88 6.06
N ILE A 43 -2.99 5.34 6.47
CA ILE A 43 -3.95 6.00 7.34
C ILE A 43 -4.32 5.14 8.53
N THR A 44 -4.54 5.75 9.69
CA THR A 44 -5.00 5.06 10.89
C THR A 44 -6.51 5.21 11.03
N VAL A 45 -7.23 4.08 11.08
CA VAL A 45 -8.67 4.01 11.31
C VAL A 45 -8.91 3.15 12.53
N GLY A 46 -9.23 3.77 13.65
CA GLY A 46 -9.33 3.08 14.94
C GLY A 46 -7.99 2.47 15.36
N ASP A 47 -7.96 1.15 15.52
CA ASP A 47 -6.78 0.35 15.89
C ASP A 47 -6.01 -0.21 14.68
N ARG A 48 -6.40 0.16 13.45
CA ARG A 48 -5.85 -0.41 12.21
C ARG A 48 -5.14 0.63 11.37
N CYS A 49 -4.06 0.20 10.72
CA CYS A 49 -3.40 0.96 9.67
C CYS A 49 -3.85 0.44 8.29
N ILE A 50 -4.21 1.33 7.39
CA ILE A 50 -4.52 1.02 5.98
C ILE A 50 -3.41 1.62 5.13
N PHE A 51 -2.67 0.75 4.42
CA PHE A 51 -1.54 1.13 3.58
C PHE A 51 -1.95 1.29 2.11
N TYR A 52 -1.39 2.32 1.46
CA TYR A 52 -1.65 2.69 0.07
C TYR A 52 -0.32 2.79 -0.68
N LEU A 53 0.01 1.73 -1.41
CA LEU A 53 1.22 1.67 -2.22
C LEU A 53 1.05 2.53 -3.47
N VAL A 54 1.94 3.50 -3.67
CA VAL A 54 1.95 4.37 -4.85
C VAL A 54 2.84 3.74 -5.91
N THR A 55 2.28 2.82 -6.68
CA THR A 55 3.04 2.00 -7.64
C THR A 55 3.13 2.59 -9.04
N LYS A 56 2.36 3.65 -9.31
CA LYS A 56 2.28 4.32 -10.61
C LYS A 56 1.75 5.74 -10.48
N GLU A 57 2.13 6.60 -11.42
CA GLU A 57 1.74 8.01 -11.44
C GLU A 57 0.25 8.19 -11.78
N LYS A 58 -0.24 7.49 -12.81
CA LYS A 58 -1.61 7.61 -13.31
C LYS A 58 -2.31 6.27 -13.31
N TYR A 59 -3.63 6.28 -13.08
CA TYR A 59 -4.42 5.05 -12.95
C TYR A 59 -4.37 4.14 -14.20
N PHE A 60 -4.15 4.71 -15.38
CA PHE A 60 -4.06 4.00 -16.66
C PHE A 60 -2.64 3.50 -16.98
N HIS A 61 -1.62 4.01 -16.29
CA HIS A 61 -0.27 3.44 -16.36
C HIS A 61 -0.22 2.05 -15.73
N LYS A 62 0.83 1.30 -16.04
CA LYS A 62 1.13 0.01 -15.42
C LYS A 62 2.26 0.19 -14.40
N PRO A 63 2.12 -0.37 -13.19
CA PRO A 63 3.24 -0.40 -12.26
C PRO A 63 4.35 -1.31 -12.80
N THR A 64 5.58 -1.07 -12.38
CA THR A 64 6.70 -1.96 -12.65
C THR A 64 7.03 -2.77 -11.39
N MET A 65 7.77 -3.87 -11.54
CA MET A 65 8.26 -4.62 -10.39
C MET A 65 9.13 -3.74 -9.48
N ALA A 66 9.93 -2.83 -10.05
CA ALA A 66 10.78 -1.92 -9.29
C ALA A 66 9.97 -0.90 -8.47
N THR A 67 8.91 -0.32 -9.02
CA THR A 67 8.07 0.64 -8.27
C THR A 67 7.26 -0.07 -7.19
N LEU A 68 6.83 -1.31 -7.43
CA LEU A 68 6.20 -2.14 -6.41
C LEU A 68 7.17 -2.52 -5.29
N GLU A 69 8.39 -2.92 -5.62
CA GLU A 69 9.44 -3.26 -4.65
C GLU A 69 9.78 -2.06 -3.75
N SER A 70 10.02 -0.89 -4.36
CA SER A 70 10.25 0.35 -3.62
C SER A 70 9.11 0.66 -2.65
N SER A 71 7.85 0.55 -3.10
CA SER A 71 6.69 0.86 -2.25
C SER A 71 6.46 -0.18 -1.14
N LEU A 72 6.82 -1.45 -1.36
CA LEU A 72 6.80 -2.50 -0.33
C LEU A 72 7.87 -2.25 0.75
N HIS A 73 9.08 -1.81 0.38
CA HIS A 73 10.09 -1.43 1.37
C HIS A 73 9.63 -0.30 2.27
N VAL A 74 9.04 0.76 1.69
CA VAL A 74 8.48 1.85 2.52
C VAL A 74 7.33 1.36 3.39
N MET A 75 6.44 0.51 2.87
CA MET A 75 5.36 -0.07 3.66
C MET A 75 5.90 -0.87 4.85
N ARG A 76 6.94 -1.69 4.66
CA ARG A 76 7.61 -2.44 5.72
C ARG A 76 8.15 -1.50 6.81
N ASP A 77 8.90 -0.47 6.42
CA ASP A 77 9.49 0.48 7.38
C ASP A 77 8.39 1.20 8.18
N LEU A 78 7.27 1.53 7.54
CA LEU A 78 6.09 2.07 8.22
C LEU A 78 5.44 1.06 9.17
N CYS A 79 5.42 -0.24 8.84
CA CYS A 79 4.89 -1.27 9.73
C CYS A 79 5.72 -1.37 11.00
N ILE A 80 7.05 -1.44 10.86
CA ILE A 80 7.97 -1.48 12.00
C ILE A 80 7.79 -0.24 12.88
N LYS A 81 7.79 0.95 12.26
CA LYS A 81 7.63 2.23 12.97
C LYS A 81 6.31 2.32 13.76
N ASN A 82 5.25 1.72 13.24
CA ASN A 82 3.92 1.76 13.85
C ASN A 82 3.57 0.48 14.64
N ASN A 83 4.54 -0.42 14.89
CA ASN A 83 4.35 -1.70 15.59
C ASN A 83 3.23 -2.57 14.97
N VAL A 84 3.16 -2.61 13.63
CA VAL A 84 2.23 -3.45 12.90
C VAL A 84 2.87 -4.81 12.65
N HIS A 85 2.38 -5.82 13.36
CA HIS A 85 2.86 -7.21 13.27
C HIS A 85 2.01 -8.11 12.36
N ARG A 86 0.84 -7.64 11.91
CA ARG A 86 -0.07 -8.42 11.06
C ARG A 86 -0.58 -7.59 9.91
N LEU A 87 -0.38 -8.08 8.70
CA LEU A 87 -0.85 -7.47 7.46
C LEU A 87 -1.82 -8.40 6.74
N ALA A 88 -2.91 -7.83 6.23
CA ALA A 88 -3.85 -8.52 5.36
C ALA A 88 -3.92 -7.78 4.03
N MET A 89 -3.74 -8.49 2.92
CA MET A 89 -3.82 -7.89 1.59
C MET A 89 -4.39 -8.86 0.56
N PRO A 90 -4.99 -8.37 -0.53
CA PRO A 90 -5.34 -9.20 -1.68
C PRO A 90 -4.09 -9.55 -2.50
N ARG A 91 -4.26 -10.27 -3.61
CA ARG A 91 -3.22 -10.42 -4.63
C ARG A 91 -2.93 -9.09 -5.34
N ILE A 92 -2.06 -8.26 -4.75
CA ILE A 92 -1.72 -6.92 -5.23
C ILE A 92 -0.99 -6.94 -6.59
N GLY A 93 -1.22 -5.92 -7.43
CA GLY A 93 -0.52 -5.76 -8.71
C GLY A 93 -0.89 -6.73 -9.84
N CYS A 94 -1.72 -7.75 -9.58
CA CYS A 94 -1.90 -8.87 -10.52
C CYS A 94 -3.15 -8.82 -11.42
N GLY A 95 -4.11 -7.95 -11.11
CA GLY A 95 -5.33 -7.78 -11.90
C GLY A 95 -5.13 -6.84 -13.10
N LEU A 96 -5.77 -5.67 -13.04
CA LEU A 96 -5.65 -4.64 -14.08
C LEU A 96 -4.21 -4.15 -14.30
N ASP A 97 -3.35 -4.36 -13.32
CA ASP A 97 -1.94 -3.96 -13.32
C ASP A 97 -1.02 -4.99 -14.00
N LYS A 98 -1.54 -6.20 -14.31
CA LYS A 98 -0.90 -7.24 -15.14
C LYS A 98 0.45 -7.78 -14.64
N LEU A 99 0.85 -7.56 -13.39
CA LEU A 99 2.03 -8.22 -12.83
C LEU A 99 1.75 -9.71 -12.59
N ASN A 100 2.79 -10.54 -12.64
CA ASN A 100 2.67 -11.96 -12.35
C ASN A 100 2.70 -12.19 -10.83
N TRP A 101 1.70 -12.90 -10.31
CA TRP A 101 1.56 -13.12 -8.87
C TRP A 101 2.72 -13.90 -8.26
N ASP A 102 3.29 -14.88 -8.95
CA ASP A 102 4.40 -15.66 -8.42
C ASP A 102 5.65 -14.78 -8.22
N GLN A 103 5.87 -13.82 -9.13
CA GLN A 103 6.92 -12.82 -8.98
C GLN A 103 6.63 -11.84 -7.83
N VAL A 104 5.39 -11.36 -7.71
CA VAL A 104 4.98 -10.45 -6.63
C VAL A 104 5.06 -11.14 -5.27
N SER A 105 4.64 -12.40 -5.17
CA SER A 105 4.69 -13.18 -3.93
C SER A 105 6.12 -13.41 -3.47
N ARG A 106 7.03 -13.77 -4.38
CA ARG A 106 8.48 -13.86 -4.06
C ARG A 106 9.06 -12.52 -3.62
N LEU A 107 8.64 -11.43 -4.25
CA LEU A 107 9.06 -10.09 -3.86
C LEU A 107 8.60 -9.75 -2.44
N ILE A 108 7.33 -10.00 -2.10
CA ILE A 108 6.80 -9.76 -0.74
C ILE A 108 7.59 -10.59 0.28
N GLN A 109 7.78 -11.89 0.03
CA GLN A 109 8.55 -12.75 0.93
C GLN A 109 9.97 -12.23 1.17
N ARG A 110 10.64 -11.78 0.10
CA ARG A 110 12.00 -11.22 0.19
C ARG A 110 12.06 -9.90 0.96
N VAL A 111 11.10 -9.00 0.76
CA VAL A 111 11.09 -7.68 1.43
C VAL A 111 10.89 -7.81 2.94
N PHE A 112 10.05 -8.76 3.35
CA PHE A 112 9.65 -9.00 4.75
C PHE A 112 10.37 -10.20 5.39
N ALA A 113 11.42 -10.73 4.76
CA ALA A 113 12.05 -11.99 5.17
C ALA A 113 12.67 -11.94 6.57
N GLU A 114 13.12 -10.76 6.99
CA GLU A 114 13.86 -10.54 8.24
C GLU A 114 12.96 -9.96 9.35
N ASP A 115 11.68 -9.69 9.06
CA ASP A 115 10.77 -9.00 9.96
C ASP A 115 9.73 -9.98 10.54
N ASP A 116 9.40 -9.80 11.82
CA ASP A 116 8.31 -10.53 12.49
C ASP A 116 6.94 -9.92 12.15
N ILE A 117 6.59 -9.98 10.86
CA ILE A 117 5.34 -9.48 10.29
C ILE A 117 4.61 -10.62 9.58
N GLU A 118 3.49 -11.04 10.15
CA GLU A 118 2.62 -12.06 9.55
C GLU A 118 1.80 -11.45 8.40
N ILE A 119 1.93 -12.00 7.20
CA ILE A 119 1.20 -11.55 6.01
C ILE A 119 0.18 -12.61 5.59
N THR A 120 -1.10 -12.25 5.67
CA THR A 120 -2.19 -13.07 5.13
C THR A 120 -2.63 -12.55 3.76
N ILE A 121 -2.57 -13.42 2.74
CA ILE A 121 -3.04 -13.11 1.39
C ILE A 121 -4.45 -13.67 1.19
N TYR A 122 -5.37 -12.81 0.78
CA TYR A 122 -6.73 -13.20 0.41
C TYR A 122 -6.88 -13.26 -1.12
N SER A 123 -7.43 -14.37 -1.63
CA SER A 123 -7.95 -14.46 -2.99
C SER A 123 -9.43 -14.81 -2.94
N ILE A 124 -10.22 -14.13 -3.77
CA ILE A 124 -11.64 -14.40 -3.98
C ILE A 124 -11.76 -15.44 -5.09
#